data_AF-A0AAE7NYH5-F1
#
_entry.id   AF-A0AAE7NYH5-F1
#
_cell.length_a   1.000
_cell.length_b   1.000
_cell.length_c   1.000
_cell.angle_alpha   90.00
_cell.angle_beta   90.00
_cell.angle_gamma   90.00
#
_symmetry.space_group_name_H-M   'P 1'
#
loop_
_entity.id
_entity.type
_entity.pdbx_description
1 polymer ?
#
loop_
_entity_poly.entity_id
_entity_poly.type
_entity_poly.pdbx_seq_one_letter_code
_entity_poly.pdbx_strand_id
1 'polypeptide(L)'
;MHDACRATEFQTEFETVKCLETRSLLTYSDITRDGRVSMMSGSGKKVVTTRWWWVRHAPVRNDGGNIYGQSDIACDTSDTYVFNAVAKVLPRHAVWYSSNLMRTHQTAEAIWAAGFPKPASMKWEADLAEQNLGKWQGMNRAEFVASRPVGTSWFADINEPAPGGESFMDLYNRTRRTIERINNEAAGQDIIAVAHGGTIKAAVGLALGDLPEQGLAFDIDNVSVTRLDYFASPERSVWRLPMVNQQPWIADDAHAAMHQPAGPEVKKLA
;
A
#
# COMPACT_ATOMS: atom_id res chain seq x y z
N MET A 1 62.75 -13.57 -28.54
CA MET A 1 61.66 -14.27 -27.84
C MET A 1 60.69 -13.22 -27.35
N HIS A 2 59.70 -12.90 -28.19
CA HIS A 2 58.60 -12.00 -27.87
C HIS A 2 57.41 -12.90 -27.52
N ASP A 3 56.99 -12.90 -26.26
CA ASP A 3 55.80 -13.65 -25.84
C ASP A 3 54.55 -12.80 -26.07
N ALA A 4 53.64 -13.38 -26.85
CA ALA A 4 52.40 -12.80 -27.32
C ALA A 4 51.35 -12.86 -26.21
N CYS A 5 50.95 -11.70 -25.68
CA CYS A 5 49.71 -11.58 -24.92
C CYS A 5 48.56 -11.37 -25.92
N ARG A 6 47.79 -12.43 -26.17
CA ARG A 6 46.55 -12.36 -26.97
C ARG A 6 45.49 -11.61 -26.15
N ALA A 7 45.14 -10.40 -26.59
CA ALA A 7 43.90 -9.76 -26.17
C ALA A 7 42.75 -10.40 -26.96
N THR A 8 41.86 -11.12 -26.27
CA THR A 8 40.59 -11.59 -26.83
C THR A 8 39.63 -10.40 -26.92
N GLU A 9 39.23 -10.07 -28.14
CA GLU A 9 38.17 -9.11 -28.46
C GLU A 9 36.85 -9.57 -27.83
N PHE A 10 36.32 -8.80 -26.87
CA PHE A 10 34.91 -8.86 -26.50
C PHE A 10 34.17 -7.79 -27.29
N GLN A 11 33.56 -8.20 -28.41
CA GLN A 11 32.52 -7.41 -29.07
C GLN A 11 31.25 -7.49 -28.22
N THR A 12 30.96 -6.43 -27.45
CA THR A 12 29.63 -6.23 -26.88
C THR A 12 28.79 -5.45 -27.88
N GLU A 13 27.91 -6.15 -28.59
CA GLU A 13 26.78 -5.53 -29.30
C GLU A 13 25.84 -4.92 -28.26
N PHE A 14 25.87 -3.59 -28.12
CA PHE A 14 24.80 -2.88 -27.45
C PHE A 14 23.63 -2.75 -28.43
N GLU A 15 22.63 -3.64 -28.31
CA GLU A 15 21.31 -3.36 -28.85
C GLU A 15 20.79 -2.08 -28.20
N THR A 16 20.64 -1.05 -29.03
CA THR A 16 19.92 0.18 -28.69
C THR A 16 18.52 -0.16 -28.19
N VAL A 17 18.34 -0.17 -26.87
CA VAL A 17 17.01 -0.03 -26.27
C VAL A 17 16.48 1.31 -26.77
N LYS A 18 15.44 1.26 -27.62
CA LYS A 18 14.67 2.45 -27.99
C LYS A 18 14.20 3.11 -26.70
N CYS A 19 14.85 4.21 -26.33
CA CYS A 19 14.35 5.13 -25.35
C CYS A 19 12.97 5.57 -25.86
N LEU A 20 11.89 5.11 -25.22
CA LEU A 20 10.57 5.65 -25.45
C LEU A 20 10.65 7.12 -25.08
N GLU A 21 10.77 7.99 -26.09
CA GLU A 21 10.66 9.44 -25.96
C GLU A 21 9.24 9.78 -25.48
N THR A 22 8.99 9.57 -24.19
CA THR A 22 7.85 10.13 -23.49
C THR A 22 8.18 11.59 -23.22
N ARG A 23 7.90 12.47 -24.19
CA ARG A 23 7.83 13.90 -23.91
C ARG A 23 6.79 14.10 -22.81
N SER A 24 7.26 14.28 -21.58
CA SER A 24 6.40 14.58 -20.44
C SER A 24 5.70 15.90 -20.67
N LEU A 25 4.40 15.86 -20.98
CA LEU A 25 3.54 17.05 -21.04
C LEU A 25 3.14 17.55 -19.64
N LEU A 26 3.59 16.88 -18.57
CA LEU A 26 3.52 17.40 -17.20
C LEU A 26 4.87 18.00 -16.86
N THR A 27 4.93 19.31 -16.67
CA THR A 27 6.12 19.97 -16.15
C THR A 27 6.04 20.03 -14.62
N TYR A 28 7.19 19.97 -13.94
CA TYR A 28 7.26 20.09 -12.48
C TYR A 28 6.62 21.40 -11.96
N SER A 29 6.56 22.43 -12.81
CA SER A 29 5.89 23.72 -12.53
C SER A 29 4.37 23.64 -12.40
N ASP A 30 3.72 22.59 -12.90
CA ASP A 30 2.26 22.45 -12.83
C ASP A 30 1.77 21.84 -11.51
N ILE A 31 2.70 21.31 -10.70
CA ILE A 31 2.41 20.60 -9.44
C ILE A 31 3.11 21.34 -8.30
N THR A 32 2.37 22.13 -7.52
CA THR A 32 2.97 22.79 -6.36
C THR A 32 3.35 21.78 -5.27
N ARG A 33 4.21 22.20 -4.34
CA ARG A 33 4.80 21.38 -3.28
C ARG A 33 3.77 20.81 -2.28
N ASP A 34 2.58 21.39 -2.17
CA ASP A 34 1.46 20.87 -1.36
C ASP A 34 0.51 19.96 -2.18
N GLY A 35 0.80 19.75 -3.46
CA GLY A 35 0.00 18.96 -4.39
C GLY A 35 -1.28 19.65 -4.87
N ARG A 36 -1.48 20.96 -4.63
CA ARG A 36 -2.59 21.74 -5.18
C ARG A 36 -2.15 22.43 -6.47
N VAL A 37 -2.94 22.34 -7.53
CA VAL A 37 -2.64 23.06 -8.78
C VAL A 37 -3.00 24.54 -8.59
N SER A 38 -2.02 25.43 -8.77
CA SER A 38 -2.27 26.87 -8.84
C SER A 38 -2.95 27.17 -10.18
N MET A 39 -4.24 27.49 -10.13
CA MET A 39 -4.98 28.00 -11.28
C MET A 39 -4.43 29.37 -11.67
N MET A 40 -3.81 29.49 -12.85
CA MET A 40 -4.02 30.56 -13.85
C MET A 40 -2.82 30.66 -14.80
N SER A 41 -2.98 30.18 -16.04
CA SER A 41 -2.82 30.97 -17.26
C SER A 41 -3.05 30.10 -18.51
N GLY A 42 -3.92 30.58 -19.42
CA GLY A 42 -3.94 30.24 -20.85
C GLY A 42 -4.20 28.78 -21.24
N SER A 43 -5.43 28.45 -21.67
CA SER A 43 -5.83 27.21 -22.38
C SER A 43 -5.32 25.85 -21.82
N GLY A 44 -4.84 25.83 -20.58
CA GLY A 44 -4.09 24.72 -19.98
C GLY A 44 -4.98 23.54 -19.62
N LYS A 45 -4.57 22.36 -20.05
CA LYS A 45 -5.20 21.07 -19.75
C LYS A 45 -5.33 20.91 -18.23
N LYS A 46 -6.55 20.75 -17.73
CA LYS A 46 -6.84 20.65 -16.29
C LYS A 46 -6.36 19.30 -15.77
N VAL A 47 -5.34 19.32 -14.91
CA VAL A 47 -4.92 18.14 -14.14
C VAL A 47 -5.78 18.05 -12.88
N VAL A 48 -6.39 16.90 -12.66
CA VAL A 48 -7.14 16.57 -11.44
C VAL A 48 -6.28 15.66 -10.57
N THR A 49 -6.18 15.99 -9.28
CA THR A 49 -5.40 15.20 -8.32
C THR A 49 -6.33 14.55 -7.30
N THR A 50 -6.39 13.23 -7.31
CA THR A 50 -7.04 12.41 -6.28
C THR A 50 -5.97 11.85 -5.36
N ARG A 51 -6.10 12.02 -4.04
CA ARG A 51 -5.06 11.59 -3.09
C ARG A 51 -5.57 10.50 -2.18
N TRP A 52 -4.95 9.34 -2.25
CA TRP A 52 -5.24 8.22 -1.37
C TRP A 52 -4.38 8.29 -0.12
N TRP A 53 -5.02 8.17 1.04
CA TRP A 53 -4.44 8.05 2.36
C TRP A 53 -4.85 6.69 2.92
N TRP A 54 -4.02 5.69 2.63
CA TRP A 54 -4.21 4.33 3.08
C TRP A 54 -3.80 4.20 4.53
N VAL A 55 -4.66 3.56 5.33
CA VAL A 55 -4.36 3.20 6.71
C VAL A 55 -4.46 1.68 6.83
N ARG A 56 -3.38 1.00 7.22
CA ARG A 56 -3.49 -0.43 7.55
C ARG A 56 -4.29 -0.57 8.85
N HIS A 57 -5.19 -1.54 8.93
CA HIS A 57 -5.93 -1.82 10.16
C HIS A 57 -5.00 -2.02 11.38
N ALA A 58 -5.55 -1.86 12.57
CA ALA A 58 -4.87 -2.05 13.83
C ALA A 58 -4.47 -3.53 14.08
N PRO A 59 -3.48 -3.80 14.95
CA PRO A 59 -3.00 -5.15 15.25
C PRO A 59 -4.10 -6.15 15.59
N VAL A 60 -3.98 -7.40 15.16
CA VAL A 60 -4.83 -8.50 15.64
C VAL A 60 -3.96 -9.33 16.59
N ARG A 61 -4.25 -9.28 17.89
CA ARG A 61 -3.42 -9.92 18.93
C ARG A 61 -3.94 -11.28 19.39
N ASN A 62 -5.19 -11.61 19.06
CA ASN A 62 -5.87 -12.84 19.44
C ASN A 62 -5.98 -13.84 18.26
N ASP A 63 -5.11 -13.73 17.25
CA ASP A 63 -5.05 -14.65 16.11
C ASP A 63 -4.36 -15.99 16.44
N GLY A 64 -3.76 -16.10 17.64
CA GLY A 64 -2.99 -17.27 18.06
C GLY A 64 -1.68 -17.46 17.29
N GLY A 65 -1.16 -16.42 16.64
CA GLY A 65 0.02 -16.51 15.75
C GLY A 65 -0.29 -17.14 14.40
N ASN A 66 -1.57 -17.25 14.03
CA ASN A 66 -2.00 -17.90 12.80
C ASN A 66 -2.20 -16.90 11.65
N ILE A 67 -2.12 -17.41 10.43
CA ILE A 67 -2.52 -16.66 9.24
C ILE A 67 -4.05 -16.50 9.26
N TYR A 68 -4.58 -15.28 9.15
CA TYR A 68 -6.03 -15.08 9.19
C TYR A 68 -6.63 -14.65 7.85
N GLY A 69 -5.90 -13.98 6.95
CA GLY A 69 -6.41 -13.57 5.64
C GLY A 69 -7.75 -12.80 5.77
N GLN A 70 -8.82 -13.35 5.18
CA GLN A 70 -10.18 -12.80 5.27
C GLN A 70 -11.01 -13.30 6.46
N SER A 71 -10.44 -14.09 7.37
CA SER A 71 -11.12 -14.41 8.63
C SER A 71 -11.45 -13.12 9.37
N ASP A 72 -12.71 -12.99 9.79
CA ASP A 72 -13.21 -11.75 10.38
C ASP A 72 -12.96 -11.75 11.88
N ILE A 73 -11.77 -11.27 12.26
CA ILE A 73 -11.26 -11.22 13.63
C ILE A 73 -11.11 -9.76 14.05
N ALA A 74 -11.51 -9.44 15.28
CA ALA A 74 -11.37 -8.11 15.86
C ALA A 74 -9.90 -7.70 16.01
N CYS A 75 -9.62 -6.41 15.83
CA CYS A 75 -8.32 -5.83 16.14
C CYS A 75 -8.26 -5.24 17.54
N ASP A 76 -7.04 -5.08 18.03
CA ASP A 76 -6.71 -4.34 19.24
C ASP A 76 -6.54 -2.86 18.91
N THR A 77 -7.37 -2.03 19.55
CA THR A 77 -7.39 -0.58 19.40
C THR A 77 -7.07 0.16 20.69
N SER A 78 -6.49 -0.51 21.69
CA SER A 78 -6.26 0.08 23.02
C SER A 78 -5.17 1.16 23.05
N ASP A 79 -4.26 1.20 22.08
CA ASP A 79 -3.20 2.21 21.99
C ASP A 79 -3.70 3.52 21.41
N THR A 80 -4.29 4.33 22.29
CA THR A 80 -4.76 5.68 21.94
C THR A 80 -3.65 6.60 21.43
N TYR A 81 -2.38 6.36 21.78
CA TYR A 81 -1.27 7.21 21.33
C TYR A 81 -1.07 7.10 19.81
N VAL A 82 -1.07 5.86 19.31
CA VAL A 82 -0.99 5.55 17.88
C VAL A 82 -2.13 6.22 17.10
N PHE A 83 -3.37 6.10 17.58
CA PHE A 83 -4.52 6.71 16.90
C PHE A 83 -4.51 8.24 16.98
N ASN A 84 -4.07 8.82 18.10
CA ASN A 84 -3.88 10.28 18.24
C ASN A 84 -2.85 10.81 17.23
N ALA A 85 -1.76 10.09 17.00
CA ALA A 85 -0.74 10.46 16.03
C ALA A 85 -1.26 10.39 14.59
N VAL A 86 -1.96 9.30 14.23
CA VAL A 86 -2.58 9.14 12.90
C VAL A 86 -3.67 10.20 12.66
N ALA A 87 -4.52 10.45 13.65
CA ALA A 87 -5.55 11.48 13.55
C ALA A 87 -4.97 12.87 13.26
N LYS A 88 -3.74 13.18 13.66
CA LYS A 88 -3.08 14.48 13.39
C LYS A 88 -2.60 14.62 11.94
N VAL A 89 -2.25 13.52 11.26
CA VAL A 89 -1.66 13.57 9.90
C VAL A 89 -2.68 13.39 8.78
N LEU A 90 -3.82 12.74 9.05
CA LEU A 90 -4.84 12.48 8.05
C LEU A 90 -5.57 13.77 7.61
N PRO A 91 -5.93 13.89 6.31
CA PRO A 91 -6.62 15.06 5.78
C PRO A 91 -8.03 15.19 6.39
N ARG A 92 -8.43 16.42 6.74
CA ARG A 92 -9.72 16.67 7.41
C ARG A 92 -10.93 16.55 6.48
N HIS A 93 -10.75 16.81 5.19
CA HIS A 93 -11.82 16.79 4.19
C HIS A 93 -11.59 15.65 3.21
N ALA A 94 -11.99 14.44 3.61
CA ALA A 94 -11.82 13.25 2.80
C ALA A 94 -13.08 12.39 2.76
N VAL A 95 -13.27 11.67 1.66
CA VAL A 95 -14.23 10.57 1.59
C VAL A 95 -13.61 9.33 2.20
N TRP A 96 -14.41 8.57 2.96
CA TRP A 96 -13.94 7.42 3.70
C TRP A 96 -14.38 6.11 3.05
N TYR A 97 -13.42 5.21 2.91
CA TYR A 97 -13.61 3.85 2.46
C TYR A 97 -12.95 2.89 3.45
N SER A 98 -13.50 1.68 3.56
CA SER A 98 -12.87 0.58 4.26
C SER A 98 -13.09 -0.72 3.51
N SER A 99 -12.41 -1.79 3.89
CA SER A 99 -12.86 -3.11 3.48
C SER A 99 -14.17 -3.50 4.21
N ASN A 100 -14.68 -4.70 3.92
CA ASN A 100 -15.80 -5.32 4.62
C ASN A 100 -15.43 -6.05 5.93
N LEU A 101 -14.15 -6.04 6.35
CA LEU A 101 -13.68 -6.80 7.53
C LEU A 101 -13.67 -5.91 8.77
N MET A 102 -14.16 -6.44 9.89
CA MET A 102 -14.47 -5.66 11.10
C MET A 102 -13.27 -4.88 11.63
N ARG A 103 -12.06 -5.43 11.50
CA ARG A 103 -10.82 -4.77 11.94
C ARG A 103 -10.57 -3.44 11.22
N THR A 104 -11.02 -3.29 9.98
CA THR A 104 -10.93 -1.99 9.28
C THR A 104 -11.92 -0.97 9.84
N HIS A 105 -13.12 -1.42 10.25
CA HIS A 105 -14.14 -0.58 10.86
C HIS A 105 -13.73 -0.13 12.25
N GLN A 106 -13.28 -1.06 13.09
CA GLN A 106 -12.78 -0.80 14.45
C GLN A 106 -11.58 0.18 14.42
N THR A 107 -10.71 0.05 13.43
CA THR A 107 -9.59 0.99 13.23
C THR A 107 -10.09 2.40 12.89
N ALA A 108 -11.06 2.53 11.99
CA ALA A 108 -11.65 3.83 11.66
C ALA A 108 -12.33 4.46 12.88
N GLU A 109 -13.08 3.67 13.65
CA GLU A 109 -13.72 4.09 14.89
C GLU A 109 -12.71 4.59 15.93
N ALA A 110 -11.58 3.89 16.08
CA ALA A 110 -10.51 4.31 16.98
C ALA A 110 -9.86 5.63 16.56
N ILE A 111 -9.67 5.86 15.25
CA ILE A 111 -9.19 7.14 14.72
C ILE A 111 -10.17 8.28 15.05
N TRP A 112 -11.48 8.04 14.93
CA TRP A 112 -12.49 9.04 15.29
C TRP A 112 -12.55 9.30 16.79
N ALA A 113 -12.46 8.25 17.61
CA ALA A 113 -12.39 8.35 19.07
C ALA A 113 -11.15 9.14 19.53
N ALA A 114 -10.06 9.09 18.77
CA ALA A 114 -8.84 9.88 18.98
C ALA A 114 -8.95 11.36 18.56
N GLY A 115 -10.17 11.86 18.30
CA GLY A 115 -10.44 13.26 18.00
C GLY A 115 -10.44 13.62 16.52
N PHE A 116 -10.35 12.64 15.60
CA PHE A 116 -10.63 12.89 14.20
C PHE A 116 -12.14 13.10 13.97
N PRO A 117 -12.58 14.10 13.20
CA PRO A 117 -14.01 14.30 12.93
C PRO A 117 -14.64 13.09 12.22
N LYS A 118 -15.58 12.42 12.89
CA LYS A 118 -16.29 11.28 12.31
C LYS A 118 -17.03 11.71 11.03
N PRO A 119 -16.84 11.02 9.89
CA PRO A 119 -17.54 11.34 8.65
C PRO A 119 -19.02 10.94 8.75
N ALA A 120 -19.86 11.53 7.89
CA ALA A 120 -21.27 11.16 7.81
C ALA A 120 -21.48 9.70 7.40
N SER A 121 -20.57 9.15 6.58
CA SER A 121 -20.56 7.75 6.18
C SER A 121 -19.14 7.30 5.83
N MET A 122 -18.94 5.98 5.87
CA MET A 122 -17.77 5.29 5.35
C MET A 122 -18.26 4.16 4.46
N LYS A 123 -17.88 4.17 3.18
CA LYS A 123 -18.29 3.14 2.21
C LYS A 123 -17.48 1.87 2.41
N TRP A 124 -18.14 0.72 2.41
CA TRP A 124 -17.47 -0.58 2.54
C TRP A 124 -17.25 -1.19 1.16
N GLU A 125 -16.00 -1.51 0.86
CA GLU A 125 -15.56 -2.06 -0.42
C GLU A 125 -14.99 -3.46 -0.18
N ALA A 126 -15.75 -4.50 -0.51
CA ALA A 126 -15.31 -5.88 -0.34
C ALA A 126 -14.02 -6.17 -1.12
N ASP A 127 -13.83 -5.52 -2.27
CA ASP A 127 -12.62 -5.64 -3.09
C ASP A 127 -11.38 -4.99 -2.47
N LEU A 128 -11.50 -4.30 -1.33
CA LEU A 128 -10.38 -3.83 -0.52
C LEU A 128 -10.03 -4.78 0.65
N ALA A 129 -10.65 -5.97 0.74
CA ALA A 129 -10.30 -6.97 1.74
C ALA A 129 -8.87 -7.50 1.58
N GLU A 130 -8.31 -8.08 2.64
CA GLU A 130 -7.03 -8.79 2.56
C GLU A 130 -7.11 -9.98 1.58
N GLN A 131 -5.97 -10.49 1.13
CA GLN A 131 -5.89 -11.73 0.36
C GLN A 131 -6.69 -12.84 1.07
N ASN A 132 -7.59 -13.50 0.34
CA ASN A 132 -8.20 -14.74 0.80
C ASN A 132 -7.13 -15.83 0.78
N LEU A 133 -6.63 -16.23 1.93
CA LEU A 133 -5.55 -17.21 2.04
C LEU A 133 -6.08 -18.65 2.11
N GLY A 134 -7.37 -18.87 1.83
CA GLY A 134 -7.97 -20.20 1.66
C GLY A 134 -7.58 -21.17 2.78
N LYS A 135 -7.08 -22.35 2.40
CA LYS A 135 -6.61 -23.38 3.34
C LYS A 135 -5.38 -22.97 4.16
N TRP A 136 -4.67 -21.90 3.83
CA TRP A 136 -3.58 -21.37 4.66
C TRP A 136 -4.09 -20.59 5.87
N GLN A 137 -5.34 -20.12 5.86
CA GLN A 137 -5.94 -19.48 7.04
C GLN A 137 -6.07 -20.50 8.19
N GLY A 138 -5.68 -20.09 9.38
CA GLY A 138 -5.61 -20.93 10.58
C GLY A 138 -4.29 -21.70 10.73
N MET A 139 -3.43 -21.73 9.72
CA MET A 139 -2.08 -22.31 9.86
C MET A 139 -1.19 -21.39 10.71
N ASN A 140 -0.29 -22.01 11.48
CA ASN A 140 0.73 -21.28 12.22
C ASN A 140 1.64 -20.52 11.24
N ARG A 141 1.76 -19.19 11.42
CA ARG A 141 2.48 -18.33 10.48
C ARG A 141 3.98 -18.65 10.42
N ALA A 142 4.61 -18.91 11.56
CA ALA A 142 6.04 -19.19 11.63
C ALA A 142 6.39 -20.52 10.94
N GLU A 143 5.61 -21.57 11.22
CA GLU A 143 5.75 -22.87 10.54
C GLU A 143 5.47 -22.77 9.05
N PHE A 144 4.44 -22.02 8.66
CA PHE A 144 4.12 -21.78 7.25
C PHE A 144 5.31 -21.12 6.53
N VAL A 145 5.84 -20.02 7.07
CA VAL A 145 6.99 -19.31 6.46
C VAL A 145 8.23 -20.20 6.41
N ALA A 146 8.49 -20.99 7.45
CA ALA A 146 9.60 -21.94 7.46
C ALA A 146 9.45 -23.06 6.41
N SER A 147 8.22 -23.38 6.00
CA SER A 147 7.95 -24.36 4.93
C SER A 147 8.13 -23.79 3.51
N ARG A 148 8.21 -22.45 3.36
CA ARG A 148 8.33 -21.79 2.06
C ARG A 148 9.78 -21.77 1.57
N PRO A 149 10.00 -21.67 0.25
CA PRO A 149 11.34 -21.42 -0.29
C PRO A 149 12.00 -20.19 0.34
N VAL A 150 13.31 -20.29 0.58
CA VAL A 150 14.11 -19.17 1.11
C VAL A 150 14.02 -17.97 0.16
N GLY A 151 13.92 -16.76 0.72
CA GLY A 151 13.85 -15.52 -0.06
C GLY A 151 12.44 -15.12 -0.51
N THR A 152 11.40 -15.84 -0.06
CA THR A 152 10.01 -15.39 -0.24
C THR A 152 9.72 -14.21 0.69
N SER A 153 9.35 -13.06 0.13
CA SER A 153 8.96 -11.84 0.87
C SER A 153 7.44 -11.74 1.13
N TRP A 154 6.68 -12.72 0.64
CA TRP A 154 5.25 -12.85 0.78
C TRP A 154 4.86 -14.32 1.00
N PHE A 155 3.56 -14.63 1.10
CA PHE A 155 3.08 -16.00 1.34
C PHE A 155 3.51 -16.99 0.24
N ALA A 156 3.59 -16.54 -1.01
CA ALA A 156 3.96 -17.33 -2.17
C ALA A 156 4.36 -16.44 -3.36
N ASP A 157 4.72 -17.05 -4.49
CA ASP A 157 4.83 -16.35 -5.78
C ASP A 157 3.54 -15.59 -6.09
N ILE A 158 3.63 -14.47 -6.81
CA ILE A 158 2.47 -13.61 -7.04
C ILE A 158 1.33 -14.32 -7.80
N ASN A 159 1.64 -15.33 -8.61
CA ASN A 159 0.67 -16.11 -9.38
C ASN A 159 0.28 -17.41 -8.70
N GLU A 160 0.89 -17.78 -7.57
CA GLU A 160 0.55 -19.00 -6.83
C GLU A 160 -0.64 -18.73 -5.90
N PRO A 161 -1.83 -19.31 -6.17
CA PRO A 161 -2.97 -19.12 -5.31
C PRO A 161 -2.86 -19.98 -4.04
N ALA A 162 -3.36 -19.44 -2.93
CA ALA A 162 -3.65 -20.28 -1.79
C ALA A 162 -4.71 -21.34 -2.19
N PRO A 163 -4.60 -22.61 -1.78
CA PRO A 163 -5.60 -23.61 -2.12
C PRO A 163 -7.00 -23.19 -1.62
N GLY A 164 -7.95 -23.03 -2.54
CA GLY A 164 -9.29 -22.52 -2.24
C GLY A 164 -9.36 -21.02 -1.90
N GLY A 165 -8.31 -20.26 -2.23
CA GLY A 165 -8.20 -18.82 -2.02
C GLY A 165 -7.63 -18.10 -3.24
N GLU A 166 -7.05 -16.93 -2.99
CA GLU A 166 -6.50 -16.00 -3.97
C GLU A 166 -4.97 -16.16 -4.10
N SER A 167 -4.45 -15.88 -5.30
CA SER A 167 -3.07 -15.46 -5.50
C SER A 167 -2.90 -13.97 -5.13
N PHE A 168 -1.67 -13.48 -5.00
CA PHE A 168 -1.47 -12.05 -4.84
C PHE A 168 -1.92 -11.28 -6.10
N MET A 169 -1.79 -11.88 -7.28
CA MET A 169 -2.24 -11.28 -8.53
C MET A 169 -3.77 -11.13 -8.60
N ASP A 170 -4.54 -12.05 -8.00
CA ASP A 170 -5.99 -11.92 -7.87
C ASP A 170 -6.38 -10.72 -7.00
N LEU A 171 -5.75 -10.60 -5.82
CA LEU A 171 -5.87 -9.47 -4.93
C LEU A 171 -5.49 -8.15 -5.65
N TYR A 172 -4.38 -8.14 -6.38
CA TYR A 172 -3.93 -7.00 -7.16
C TYR A 172 -4.99 -6.55 -8.16
N ASN A 173 -5.52 -7.49 -8.95
CA ASN A 173 -6.49 -7.20 -10.00
C ASN A 173 -7.78 -6.60 -9.43
N ARG A 174 -8.33 -7.11 -8.33
CA ARG A 174 -9.54 -6.52 -7.71
C ARG A 174 -9.28 -5.18 -7.04
N THR A 175 -8.10 -5.02 -6.42
CA THR A 175 -7.69 -3.75 -5.81
C THR A 175 -7.55 -2.68 -6.88
N ARG A 176 -6.88 -2.98 -7.99
CA ARG A 176 -6.70 -2.09 -9.14
C ARG A 176 -8.03 -1.62 -9.72
N ARG A 177 -8.95 -2.55 -10.04
CA ARG A 177 -10.28 -2.19 -10.57
C ARG A 177 -11.04 -1.24 -9.64
N THR A 178 -10.95 -1.49 -8.33
CA THR A 178 -11.58 -0.65 -7.30
C THR A 178 -10.97 0.74 -7.24
N ILE A 179 -9.63 0.84 -7.27
CA ILE A 179 -8.91 2.12 -7.30
C ILE A 179 -9.26 2.91 -8.56
N GLU A 180 -9.28 2.29 -9.74
CA GLU A 180 -9.64 2.93 -11.00
C GLU A 180 -11.07 3.48 -10.96
N ARG A 181 -12.03 2.71 -10.45
CA ARG A 181 -13.42 3.15 -10.26
C ARG A 181 -13.50 4.34 -9.29
N ILE A 182 -12.89 4.23 -8.11
CA ILE A 182 -12.97 5.28 -7.08
C ILE A 182 -12.23 6.55 -7.51
N ASN A 183 -11.13 6.44 -8.27
CA ASN A 183 -10.45 7.60 -8.86
C ASN A 183 -11.39 8.45 -9.73
N ASN A 184 -12.32 7.81 -10.45
CA ASN A 184 -13.34 8.51 -11.24
C ASN A 184 -14.45 9.09 -10.36
N GLU A 185 -14.93 8.34 -9.36
CA GLU A 185 -16.02 8.79 -8.47
C GLU A 185 -15.62 9.93 -7.52
N ALA A 186 -14.39 9.89 -7.01
CA ALA A 186 -13.84 10.82 -6.04
C ALA A 186 -12.76 11.73 -6.66
N ALA A 187 -12.89 12.02 -7.95
CA ALA A 187 -11.96 12.84 -8.70
C ALA A 187 -11.70 14.20 -8.02
N GLY A 188 -10.44 14.49 -7.70
CA GLY A 188 -10.05 15.76 -7.08
C GLY A 188 -10.17 15.81 -5.56
N GLN A 189 -10.51 14.69 -4.92
CA GLN A 189 -10.72 14.60 -3.47
C GLN A 189 -9.55 13.87 -2.78
N ASP A 190 -9.40 14.14 -1.48
CA ASP A 190 -8.66 13.25 -0.59
C ASP A 190 -9.56 12.05 -0.23
N ILE A 191 -8.99 10.84 -0.25
CA ILE A 191 -9.64 9.58 0.10
C ILE A 191 -8.89 9.01 1.30
N ILE A 192 -9.58 8.68 2.37
CA ILE A 192 -9.02 7.85 3.46
C ILE A 192 -9.55 6.43 3.27
N ALA A 193 -8.64 5.47 3.08
CA ALA A 193 -8.98 4.07 2.86
C ALA A 193 -8.36 3.20 3.96
N VAL A 194 -9.19 2.65 4.84
CA VAL A 194 -8.74 1.72 5.90
C VAL A 194 -8.76 0.29 5.37
N ALA A 195 -7.58 -0.32 5.21
CA ALA A 195 -7.40 -1.57 4.48
C ALA A 195 -6.35 -2.49 5.15
N HIS A 196 -5.73 -3.37 4.38
CA HIS A 196 -4.85 -4.44 4.85
C HIS A 196 -3.47 -4.38 4.20
N GLY A 197 -2.53 -5.17 4.72
CA GLY A 197 -1.15 -5.15 4.26
C GLY A 197 -1.02 -5.52 2.79
N GLY A 198 -1.65 -6.62 2.36
CA GLY A 198 -1.62 -7.05 0.96
C GLY A 198 -2.30 -6.04 0.02
N THR A 199 -3.46 -5.52 0.40
CA THR A 199 -4.20 -4.52 -0.39
C THR A 199 -3.38 -3.25 -0.60
N ILE A 200 -2.70 -2.76 0.43
CA ILE A 200 -1.87 -1.55 0.32
C ILE A 200 -0.62 -1.84 -0.52
N LYS A 201 0.03 -3.01 -0.37
CA LYS A 201 1.13 -3.43 -1.25
C LYS A 201 0.69 -3.49 -2.72
N ALA A 202 -0.50 -4.01 -3.00
CA ALA A 202 -1.07 -4.00 -4.35
C ALA A 202 -1.29 -2.58 -4.89
N ALA A 203 -1.81 -1.66 -4.07
CA ALA A 203 -1.96 -0.25 -4.43
C ALA A 203 -0.61 0.43 -4.70
N VAL A 204 0.43 0.10 -3.93
CA VAL A 204 1.81 0.58 -4.16
C VAL A 204 2.35 0.05 -5.50
N GLY A 205 2.18 -1.25 -5.78
CA GLY A 205 2.59 -1.84 -7.06
C GLY A 205 1.92 -1.18 -8.26
N LEU A 206 0.61 -0.86 -8.16
CA LEU A 206 -0.10 -0.09 -9.17
C LEU A 206 0.52 1.31 -9.36
N ALA A 207 0.78 2.01 -8.26
CA ALA A 207 1.37 3.35 -8.29
C ALA A 207 2.81 3.38 -8.83
N LEU A 208 3.54 2.27 -8.76
CA LEU A 208 4.86 2.10 -9.36
C LEU A 208 4.82 1.78 -10.87
N GLY A 209 3.65 1.86 -11.50
CA GLY A 209 3.49 1.66 -12.95
C GLY A 209 3.07 0.25 -13.30
N ASP A 210 2.05 -0.28 -12.64
CA ASP A 210 1.55 -1.65 -12.84
C ASP A 210 2.60 -2.74 -12.53
N LEU A 211 3.38 -2.55 -11.47
CA LEU A 211 4.44 -3.48 -11.04
C LEU A 211 4.07 -4.17 -9.71
N PRO A 212 3.16 -5.18 -9.72
CA PRO A 212 2.65 -5.81 -8.50
C PRO A 212 3.75 -6.39 -7.60
N GLU A 213 4.76 -7.03 -8.18
CA GLU A 213 5.87 -7.63 -7.43
C GLU A 213 6.66 -6.59 -6.62
N GLN A 214 6.84 -5.38 -7.19
CA GLN A 214 7.58 -4.30 -6.51
C GLN A 214 6.83 -3.78 -5.29
N GLY A 215 5.49 -3.88 -5.29
CA GLY A 215 4.67 -3.57 -4.12
C GLY A 215 4.96 -4.48 -2.93
N LEU A 216 5.31 -5.75 -3.16
CA LEU A 216 5.60 -6.71 -2.09
C LEU A 216 6.86 -6.38 -1.28
N ALA A 217 7.79 -5.60 -1.84
CA ALA A 217 9.04 -5.20 -1.19
C ALA A 217 8.83 -4.21 -0.02
N PHE A 218 7.67 -3.56 0.08
CA PHE A 218 7.41 -2.55 1.11
C PHE A 218 6.80 -3.16 2.36
N ASP A 219 7.43 -3.00 3.52
CA ASP A 219 6.73 -3.20 4.79
C ASP A 219 5.59 -2.19 4.92
N ILE A 220 4.47 -2.64 5.49
CA ILE A 220 3.29 -1.81 5.75
C ILE A 220 2.84 -2.15 7.16
N ASP A 221 3.25 -1.39 8.16
CA ASP A 221 2.96 -1.67 9.56
C ASP A 221 1.50 -1.39 9.91
N ASN A 222 0.98 -2.06 10.94
CA ASN A 222 -0.38 -1.80 11.39
C ASN A 222 -0.54 -0.32 11.80
N VAL A 223 -1.68 0.26 11.44
CA VAL A 223 -2.02 1.69 11.64
C VAL A 223 -1.17 2.66 10.82
N SER A 224 -0.21 2.19 10.00
CA SER A 224 0.68 3.07 9.23
C SER A 224 -0.10 3.80 8.14
N VAL A 225 0.44 4.94 7.71
CA VAL A 225 -0.16 5.78 6.68
C VAL A 225 0.68 5.72 5.41
N THR A 226 0.06 5.30 4.31
CA THR A 226 0.65 5.34 2.96
C THR A 226 -0.14 6.33 2.10
N ARG A 227 0.54 7.31 1.50
CA ARG A 227 -0.07 8.29 0.60
C ARG A 227 0.32 8.02 -0.84
N LEU A 228 -0.68 7.92 -1.72
CA LEU A 228 -0.53 7.79 -3.17
C LEU A 228 -1.34 8.89 -3.85
N ASP A 229 -0.71 9.73 -4.66
CA ASP A 229 -1.38 10.79 -5.41
C ASP A 229 -1.58 10.35 -6.86
N TYR A 230 -2.83 10.34 -7.32
CA TYR A 230 -3.23 10.08 -8.70
C TYR A 230 -3.48 11.39 -9.43
N PHE A 231 -2.70 11.67 -10.48
CA PHE A 231 -2.88 12.82 -11.35
C PHE A 231 -3.50 12.37 -12.66
N ALA A 232 -4.62 12.97 -13.05
CA ALA A 232 -5.30 12.67 -14.30
C ALA A 232 -5.45 13.93 -15.17
N SER A 233 -5.11 13.81 -16.45
CA SER A 233 -5.49 14.73 -17.53
C SER A 233 -6.27 13.96 -18.60
N PRO A 234 -6.86 14.63 -19.60
CA PRO A 234 -7.53 13.95 -20.71
C PRO A 234 -6.64 12.97 -21.50
N GLU A 235 -5.31 13.15 -21.47
CA GLU A 235 -4.36 12.40 -22.28
C GLU A 235 -3.57 11.34 -21.51
N ARG A 236 -3.40 11.52 -20.20
CA ARG A 236 -2.61 10.60 -19.37
C ARG A 236 -2.99 10.66 -17.91
N SER A 237 -2.70 9.57 -17.22
CA SER A 237 -2.68 9.50 -15.77
C SER A 237 -1.30 9.11 -15.27
N VAL A 238 -0.89 9.66 -14.13
CA VAL A 238 0.35 9.27 -13.44
C VAL A 238 0.15 9.19 -11.94
N TRP A 239 0.94 8.35 -11.30
CA TRP A 239 1.00 8.22 -9.85
C TRP A 239 2.24 8.90 -9.28
N ARG A 240 2.12 9.39 -8.04
CA ARG A 240 3.23 9.79 -7.18
C ARG A 240 3.05 9.11 -5.84
N LEU A 241 4.14 8.73 -5.19
CA LEU A 241 4.14 8.09 -3.87
C LEU A 241 4.84 9.01 -2.86
N PRO A 242 4.15 10.01 -2.27
CA PRO A 242 4.79 10.92 -1.30
C PRO A 242 5.26 10.25 -0.01
N MET A 243 4.54 9.24 0.46
CA MET A 243 4.79 8.57 1.75
C MET A 243 4.38 7.11 1.63
N VAL A 244 5.23 6.18 2.06
CA VAL A 244 4.89 4.76 2.17
C VAL A 244 5.27 4.31 3.57
N ASN A 245 4.36 3.62 4.24
CA ASN A 245 4.56 3.09 5.60
C ASN A 245 4.99 4.16 6.61
N GLN A 246 4.42 5.37 6.53
CA GLN A 246 4.70 6.39 7.53
C GLN A 246 4.10 5.94 8.86
N GLN A 247 4.89 5.99 9.92
CA GLN A 247 4.48 5.65 11.29
C GLN A 247 4.47 6.95 12.13
N PRO A 248 3.38 7.76 12.11
CA PRO A 248 3.36 9.08 12.76
C PRO A 248 3.72 9.08 14.26
N TRP A 249 3.62 7.92 14.91
CA TRP A 249 3.87 7.73 16.33
C TRP A 249 5.33 7.34 16.66
N ILE A 250 6.18 6.98 15.68
CA ILE A 250 7.53 6.44 15.96
C ILE A 250 8.46 7.48 16.61
N ALA A 251 8.14 8.77 16.49
CA ALA A 251 8.91 9.85 17.09
C ALA A 251 8.71 9.97 18.61
N ASP A 252 7.87 9.13 19.23
CA ASP A 252 7.57 9.18 20.65
C ASP A 252 7.95 7.87 21.35
N ASP A 253 8.83 8.01 22.35
CA ASP A 253 9.40 6.90 23.10
C ASP A 253 8.34 6.08 23.86
N ALA A 254 7.14 6.63 24.09
CA ALA A 254 6.03 5.92 24.71
C ALA A 254 5.48 4.76 23.83
N HIS A 255 5.85 4.68 22.55
CA HIS A 255 5.29 3.74 21.59
C HIS A 255 5.87 2.31 21.64
N ALA A 256 7.06 2.08 22.22
CA ALA A 256 7.79 0.80 22.11
C ALA A 256 6.99 -0.45 22.55
N ALA A 257 5.86 -0.29 23.24
CA ALA A 257 5.00 -1.35 23.73
C ALA A 257 4.13 -2.07 22.67
N MET A 258 3.92 -1.52 21.46
CA MET A 258 2.80 -1.97 20.62
C MET A 258 3.13 -2.30 19.16
N HIS A 259 4.39 -2.18 18.72
CA HIS A 259 4.79 -2.58 17.36
C HIS A 259 4.58 -4.09 17.15
N GLN A 260 3.63 -4.46 16.29
CA GLN A 260 3.65 -5.77 15.61
C GLN A 260 4.43 -5.57 14.32
N PRO A 261 5.67 -6.08 14.21
CA PRO A 261 6.44 -5.91 12.99
C PRO A 261 5.69 -6.53 11.80
N ALA A 262 5.69 -5.83 10.67
CA ALA A 262 5.34 -6.45 9.41
C ALA A 262 6.33 -7.60 9.13
N GLY A 263 5.83 -8.84 9.04
CA GLY A 263 6.65 -10.01 8.68
C GLY A 263 6.65 -11.14 9.73
N PRO A 264 7.40 -12.23 9.47
CA PRO A 264 7.52 -13.32 10.43
C PRO A 264 8.19 -12.81 11.70
N GLU A 265 7.54 -13.01 12.84
CA GLU A 265 8.12 -12.76 14.16
C GLU A 265 9.32 -13.69 14.36
N VAL A 266 10.51 -13.26 13.95
CA VAL A 266 11.75 -13.94 14.32
C VAL A 266 11.98 -13.62 15.79
N LYS A 267 11.51 -14.48 16.69
CA LYS A 267 12.02 -14.48 18.06
C LYS A 267 13.53 -14.57 17.96
N LYS A 268 14.25 -13.57 18.52
CA LYS A 268 15.67 -13.74 18.81
C LYS A 268 15.79 -15.05 19.61
N LEU A 269 16.44 -16.05 19.02
CA LEU A 269 16.93 -17.18 19.79
C LEU A 269 17.87 -16.58 20.85
N ALA A 270 17.49 -16.74 22.11
CA ALA A 270 18.36 -16.50 23.25
C ALA A 270 19.50 -17.54 23.25
#